data_AF-A0A6V7X9X8-F1
#
_entry.id   AF-A0A6V7X9X8-F1
#
_cell.length_a   1.000
_cell.length_b   1.000
_cell.length_c   1.000
_cell.angle_alpha   90.00
_cell.angle_beta   90.00
_cell.angle_gamma   90.00
#
_symmetry.space_group_name_H-M   'P 1'
#
loop_
_entity.id
_entity.type
_entity.pdbx_description
1 polymer ?
#
loop_
_entity_poly.entity_id
_entity_poly.type
_entity_poly.pdbx_seq_one_letter_code
_entity_poly.pdbx_strand_id
1 'polypeptide(L)'
;MKLKSEQLSLILEFSPIVLAEDIELGVKIFTGIDSSVDAKNFDRDSVLQFLKRQFPAAVIPYLEHIIYEWEDKRPKFHEELVLQYITRIKSLLSQFVKLPVNNQFMRSLSSNDENIDNNELVILRRKLRAFLETDKYYTVKDTLKLIEKDEVLADEQAILYGRLGQHKEALSIYTNKLVDFAAAERHCLIYYNENDLNNSQIFYNLFCSYVCWWR
;
A
#
# COMPACT_ATOMS: atom_id res chain seq x y z
N MET A 1 -1.52 31.21 19.57
CA MET A 1 -1.70 30.55 18.25
C MET A 1 -0.73 31.03 17.17
N LYS A 2 -0.30 32.30 17.11
CA LYS A 2 0.65 32.81 16.08
C LYS A 2 2.04 32.15 16.08
N LEU A 3 2.64 31.87 17.24
CA LEU A 3 3.99 31.30 17.33
C LEU A 3 4.13 29.91 16.66
N LYS A 4 3.09 29.07 16.75
CA LYS A 4 3.10 27.71 16.16
C LYS A 4 3.07 27.74 14.62
N SER A 5 2.42 28.75 14.05
CA SER A 5 2.34 28.98 12.61
C SER A 5 3.69 29.44 12.05
N GLU A 6 4.36 30.37 12.74
CA GLU A 6 5.64 30.94 12.29
C GLU A 6 6.77 29.88 12.32
N GLN A 7 6.79 29.01 13.34
CA GLN A 7 7.74 27.90 13.42
C GLN A 7 7.58 26.91 12.26
N LEU A 8 6.34 26.54 11.93
CA LEU A 8 6.09 25.65 10.80
C LEU A 8 6.46 26.31 9.47
N SER A 9 6.16 27.59 9.28
CA SER A 9 6.55 28.33 8.07
C SER A 9 8.07 28.33 7.86
N LEU A 10 8.85 28.59 8.91
CA LEU A 10 10.32 28.54 8.84
C LEU A 10 10.81 27.12 8.53
N ILE A 11 10.24 26.09 9.17
CA ILE A 11 10.62 24.70 8.89
C ILE A 11 10.33 24.34 7.43
N LEU A 12 9.17 24.73 6.89
CA LEU A 12 8.82 24.51 5.49
C LEU A 12 9.73 25.29 4.52
N GLU A 13 10.27 26.43 4.94
CA GLU A 13 11.19 27.25 4.15
C GLU A 13 12.59 26.61 4.05
N PHE A 14 13.12 26.05 5.14
CA PHE A 14 14.49 25.53 5.20
C PHE A 14 14.61 24.01 5.01
N SER A 15 13.55 23.24 5.27
CA SER A 15 13.52 21.79 5.06
C SER A 15 13.82 21.32 3.62
N PRO A 16 13.58 22.07 2.53
CA PRO A 16 13.95 21.62 1.18
C PRO A 16 15.41 21.25 1.02
N ILE A 17 16.31 21.94 1.75
CA ILE A 17 17.76 21.68 1.68
C ILE A 17 18.06 20.28 2.21
N VAL A 18 17.50 19.95 3.38
CA VAL A 18 17.71 18.65 4.02
C VAL A 18 17.02 17.55 3.22
N LEU A 19 15.79 17.76 2.77
CA LEU A 19 15.04 16.79 1.96
C LEU A 19 15.68 16.49 0.61
N ALA A 20 16.40 17.45 0.03
CA ALA A 20 17.13 17.25 -1.22
C ALA A 20 18.42 16.42 -1.03
N GLU A 21 19.03 16.52 0.15
CA GLU A 21 20.23 15.75 0.51
C GLU A 21 19.87 14.34 1.01
N ASP A 22 18.91 14.26 1.93
CA ASP A 22 18.45 13.02 2.56
C ASP A 22 16.95 13.11 2.91
N ILE A 23 16.16 12.28 2.22
CA ILE A 23 14.71 12.23 2.39
C ILE A 23 14.32 11.74 3.78
N GLU A 24 15.03 10.75 4.33
CA GLU A 24 14.70 10.17 5.64
C GLU A 24 14.94 11.21 6.75
N LEU A 25 16.10 11.88 6.72
CA LEU A 25 16.38 12.97 7.65
C LEU A 25 15.41 14.13 7.49
N GLY A 26 15.04 14.49 6.27
CA GLY A 26 14.06 15.53 6.02
C GLY A 26 12.67 15.19 6.60
N VAL A 27 12.24 13.93 6.54
CA VAL A 27 10.98 13.47 7.16
C VAL A 27 11.07 13.51 8.69
N LYS A 28 12.24 13.26 9.29
CA LYS A 28 12.44 13.38 10.75
C LYS A 28 12.13 14.78 11.28
N ILE A 29 12.42 15.83 10.51
CA ILE A 29 12.10 17.22 10.86
C ILE A 29 10.59 17.40 11.11
N PHE A 30 9.75 16.77 10.29
CA PHE A 30 8.30 16.89 10.37
C PHE A 30 7.63 15.91 11.34
N THR A 31 8.35 14.86 11.73
CA THR A 31 7.85 13.81 12.64
C THR A 31 8.37 13.98 14.06
N GLY A 32 9.35 14.88 14.27
CA GLY A 32 9.89 15.14 15.60
C GLY A 32 10.77 14.01 16.12
N ILE A 33 11.11 13.04 15.29
CA ILE A 33 12.05 11.97 15.62
C ILE A 33 13.41 12.64 15.86
N ASP A 34 13.99 12.44 17.04
CA ASP A 34 15.29 12.99 17.44
C ASP A 34 15.36 14.53 17.53
N SER A 35 14.22 15.24 17.53
CA SER A 35 14.19 16.72 17.65
C SER A 35 13.49 17.20 18.93
N SER A 36 13.92 18.36 19.45
CA SER A 36 13.29 19.01 20.62
C SER A 36 11.95 19.68 20.29
N VAL A 37 11.51 19.60 19.03
CA VAL A 37 10.31 20.27 18.54
C VAL A 37 9.15 19.30 18.64
N ASP A 38 8.06 19.71 19.29
CA ASP A 38 6.81 18.96 19.34
C ASP A 38 6.11 18.96 17.97
N ALA A 39 6.65 18.19 17.02
CA ALA A 39 6.16 18.10 15.65
C ALA A 39 4.70 17.60 15.57
N LYS A 40 4.21 16.92 16.61
CA LYS A 40 2.79 16.56 16.76
C LYS A 40 1.84 17.75 16.71
N ASN A 41 2.32 18.96 17.02
CA ASN A 41 1.55 20.21 16.97
C ASN A 41 1.51 20.85 15.58
N PHE A 42 2.28 20.36 14.61
CA PHE A 42 2.26 20.91 13.26
C PHE A 42 0.94 20.59 12.56
N ASP A 43 0.54 21.50 11.66
CA ASP A 43 -0.58 21.23 10.78
C ASP A 43 -0.16 20.17 9.75
N ARG A 44 -0.59 18.94 10.02
CA ARG A 44 -0.22 17.75 9.23
C ARG A 44 -0.67 17.87 7.77
N ASP A 45 -1.77 18.59 7.53
CA ASP A 45 -2.29 18.87 6.19
C ASP A 45 -1.36 19.78 5.40
N SER A 46 -0.91 20.88 5.99
CA SER A 46 0.07 21.79 5.37
C SER A 46 1.38 21.07 5.04
N VAL A 47 1.90 20.25 5.97
CA VAL A 47 3.11 19.44 5.72
C VAL A 47 2.89 18.45 4.58
N LEU A 48 1.77 17.71 4.61
CA LEU A 48 1.45 16.75 3.55
C LEU A 48 1.35 17.41 2.18
N GLN A 49 0.69 18.57 2.08
CA GLN A 49 0.59 19.33 0.83
C GLN A 49 1.96 19.79 0.32
N PHE A 50 2.81 20.28 1.23
CA PHE A 50 4.18 20.66 0.91
C PHE A 50 4.99 19.48 0.37
N LEU A 51 4.99 18.34 1.07
CA LEU A 51 5.72 17.14 0.65
C LEU A 51 5.19 16.62 -0.69
N LYS A 52 3.87 16.53 -0.87
CA LYS A 52 3.27 16.12 -2.15
C LYS A 52 3.70 16.98 -3.33
N ARG A 53 3.87 18.29 -3.11
CA ARG A 53 4.20 19.25 -4.17
C ARG A 53 5.68 19.25 -4.52
N GLN A 54 6.56 19.16 -3.52
CA GLN A 54 8.00 19.38 -3.71
C GLN A 54 8.82 18.11 -3.60
N PHE A 55 8.42 17.18 -2.74
CA PHE A 55 9.20 15.98 -2.41
C PHE A 55 8.30 14.72 -2.37
N PRO A 56 7.76 14.24 -3.51
CA PRO A 56 6.82 13.12 -3.53
C PRO A 56 7.35 11.83 -2.86
N ALA A 57 8.67 11.61 -2.92
CA ALA A 57 9.32 10.45 -2.29
C ALA A 57 9.24 10.47 -0.75
N ALA A 58 9.09 11.65 -0.13
CA ALA A 58 8.96 11.81 1.32
C ALA A 58 7.53 11.56 1.84
N VAL A 59 6.54 11.50 0.94
CA VAL A 59 5.11 11.41 1.31
C VAL A 59 4.78 10.08 1.98
N ILE A 60 5.25 8.96 1.41
CA ILE A 60 5.00 7.63 1.98
C ILE A 60 5.61 7.52 3.39
N PRO A 61 6.91 7.79 3.62
CA PRO A 61 7.50 7.72 4.96
C PRO A 61 6.78 8.62 5.99
N TYR A 62 6.38 9.83 5.58
CA TYR A 62 5.65 10.74 6.47
C TYR A 62 4.27 10.21 6.85
N LEU A 63 3.50 9.70 5.88
CA LEU A 63 2.18 9.12 6.13
C LEU A 63 2.26 7.82 6.94
N GLU A 64 3.24 6.96 6.66
CA GLU A 64 3.53 5.76 7.47
C GLU A 64 3.77 6.15 8.94
N HIS A 65 4.57 7.18 9.19
CA HIS A 65 4.80 7.67 10.56
C HIS A 65 3.51 8.18 11.22
N ILE A 66 2.73 9.01 10.51
CA ILE A 66 1.45 9.53 11.05
C ILE A 66 0.50 8.38 11.42
N ILE A 67 0.44 7.33 10.61
CA ILE A 67 -0.53 6.25 10.76
C ILE A 67 -0.06 5.23 11.79
N TYR A 68 1.19 4.79 11.72
CA TYR A 68 1.69 3.68 12.56
C TYR A 68 2.28 4.16 13.89
N GLU A 69 2.97 5.30 13.92
CA GLU A 69 3.63 5.80 15.14
C GLU A 69 2.73 6.78 15.92
N TRP A 70 1.96 7.60 15.21
CA TRP A 70 1.03 8.54 15.85
C TRP A 70 -0.41 8.03 15.94
N GLU A 71 -0.70 6.86 15.38
CA GLU A 71 -2.02 6.21 15.37
C GLU A 71 -3.14 7.16 14.93
N ASP A 72 -2.88 8.04 13.94
CA ASP A 72 -3.91 8.96 13.44
C ASP A 72 -4.97 8.19 12.66
N LYS A 73 -6.23 8.32 13.07
CA LYS A 73 -7.36 7.56 12.52
C LYS A 73 -8.13 8.33 11.45
N ARG A 74 -7.70 9.53 11.06
CA ARG A 74 -8.42 10.38 10.10
C ARG A 74 -8.36 9.73 8.70
N PRO A 75 -9.50 9.34 8.10
CA PRO A 75 -9.56 8.60 6.83
C PRO A 75 -8.71 9.18 5.71
N LYS A 76 -8.66 10.51 5.59
CA LYS A 76 -7.89 11.20 4.55
C LYS A 76 -6.41 10.80 4.44
N PHE A 77 -5.74 10.49 5.55
CA PHE A 77 -4.31 10.09 5.50
C PHE A 77 -4.17 8.63 5.05
N HIS A 78 -5.10 7.78 5.45
CA HIS A 78 -5.16 6.37 5.06
C HIS A 78 -5.49 6.23 3.58
N GLU A 79 -6.48 6.97 3.10
CA GLU A 79 -6.84 7.05 1.69
C GLU A 79 -5.68 7.59 0.85
N GLU A 80 -5.00 8.64 1.33
CA GLU A 80 -3.81 9.16 0.66
C GLU A 80 -2.66 8.14 0.66
N LEU A 81 -2.39 7.45 1.76
CA LEU A 81 -1.29 6.47 1.83
C LEU A 81 -1.50 5.32 0.83
N VAL A 82 -2.72 4.78 0.73
CA VAL A 82 -3.08 3.77 -0.26
C VAL A 82 -2.84 4.27 -1.68
N LEU A 83 -3.29 5.50 -1.97
CA LEU A 83 -3.10 6.11 -3.28
C LEU A 83 -1.61 6.27 -3.62
N GLN A 84 -0.78 6.66 -2.65
CA GLN A 84 0.65 6.84 -2.84
C GLN A 84 1.37 5.51 -3.06
N TYR A 85 1.03 4.46 -2.31
CA TYR A 85 1.55 3.12 -2.56
C TYR A 85 1.23 2.64 -3.97
N ILE A 86 -0.05 2.71 -4.38
CA ILE A 86 -0.50 2.27 -5.71
C ILE A 86 0.22 3.07 -6.80
N THR A 87 0.28 4.39 -6.66
CA THR A 87 0.96 5.28 -7.63
C THR A 87 2.44 4.94 -7.75
N ARG A 88 3.14 4.72 -6.63
CA ARG A 88 4.57 4.39 -6.63
C ARG A 88 4.83 3.02 -7.23
N ILE A 89 4.05 2.00 -6.89
CA ILE A 89 4.14 0.65 -7.46
C ILE A 89 3.95 0.70 -8.97
N LYS A 90 2.90 1.38 -9.46
CA LYS A 90 2.66 1.55 -10.90
C LYS A 90 3.81 2.28 -11.61
N SER A 91 4.35 3.33 -10.98
CA SER A 91 5.50 4.07 -11.52
C SER A 91 6.72 3.16 -11.67
N LEU A 92 7.06 2.40 -10.63
CA LEU A 92 8.18 1.45 -10.66
C LEU A 92 7.98 0.41 -11.76
N LEU A 93 6.80 -0.22 -11.83
CA LEU A 93 6.45 -1.18 -12.88
C LEU A 93 6.59 -0.59 -14.30
N SER A 94 6.14 0.65 -14.51
CA SER A 94 6.24 1.31 -15.81
C SER A 94 7.69 1.59 -16.24
N GLN A 95 8.60 1.77 -15.27
CA GLN A 95 10.02 1.93 -15.55
C GLN A 95 10.66 0.61 -15.99
N PHE A 96 10.24 -0.52 -15.41
CA PHE A 96 10.74 -1.84 -15.77
C PHE A 96 10.31 -2.30 -17.17
N VAL A 97 9.08 -2.00 -17.59
CA VAL A 97 8.58 -2.37 -18.94
C VAL A 97 9.36 -1.66 -20.06
N LYS A 98 10.01 -0.53 -19.76
CA LYS A 98 10.83 0.23 -20.72
C LYS A 98 12.25 -0.30 -20.87
N LEU A 99 12.68 -1.26 -20.05
CA LEU A 99 14.03 -1.83 -20.12
C LEU A 99 14.11 -2.91 -21.22
N PRO A 100 15.21 -2.94 -22.01
CA PRO A 100 15.43 -4.02 -22.97
C PRO A 100 15.49 -5.36 -22.22
N VAL A 101 14.82 -6.37 -22.78
CA VAL A 101 14.61 -7.71 -22.21
C VAL A 101 15.95 -8.42 -21.98
N ASN A 102 16.65 -8.08 -20.90
CA ASN A 102 17.69 -8.92 -20.34
C ASN A 102 17.21 -9.35 -18.96
N ASN A 103 16.87 -10.64 -18.87
CA ASN A 103 16.12 -11.34 -17.82
C ASN A 103 16.80 -11.36 -16.43
N GLN A 104 17.26 -10.22 -15.92
CA GLN A 104 17.79 -10.12 -14.56
C GLN A 104 16.66 -10.17 -13.52
N PHE A 105 15.47 -9.64 -13.85
CA PHE A 105 14.31 -9.59 -12.94
C PHE A 105 13.54 -10.92 -12.81
N MET A 106 13.40 -11.69 -13.91
CA MET A 106 12.81 -13.04 -13.83
C MET A 106 13.70 -13.99 -13.04
N ARG A 107 15.03 -13.82 -13.12
CA ARG A 107 15.99 -14.57 -12.29
C ARG A 107 15.93 -14.16 -10.82
N SER A 108 15.74 -12.88 -10.50
CA SER A 108 15.65 -12.44 -9.09
C SER A 108 14.35 -12.86 -8.41
N LEU A 109 13.25 -13.09 -9.13
CA LEU A 109 12.01 -13.61 -8.51
C LEU A 109 12.02 -15.14 -8.32
N SER A 110 12.96 -15.85 -8.96
CA SER A 110 13.03 -17.33 -8.97
C SER A 110 14.24 -17.91 -8.23
N SER A 111 15.14 -17.07 -7.71
CA SER A 111 16.36 -17.50 -7.04
C SER A 111 16.25 -17.18 -5.57
N ASN A 112 16.74 -18.04 -4.67
CA ASN A 112 16.85 -17.77 -3.24
C ASN A 112 17.95 -16.71 -2.96
N ASP A 113 17.79 -15.51 -3.52
CA ASP A 113 18.77 -14.43 -3.47
C ASP A 113 18.41 -13.48 -2.31
N GLU A 114 19.33 -13.31 -1.36
CA GLU A 114 19.19 -12.45 -0.17
C GLU A 114 18.91 -10.96 -0.53
N ASN A 115 19.08 -10.58 -1.80
CA ASN A 115 18.80 -9.23 -2.32
C ASN A 115 17.34 -8.97 -2.72
N ILE A 116 16.46 -9.98 -2.74
CA ILE A 116 15.03 -9.79 -3.06
C ILE A 116 14.35 -8.89 -2.02
N ASP A 117 14.76 -9.01 -0.76
CA ASP A 117 14.19 -8.25 0.35
C ASP A 117 14.55 -6.75 0.32
N ASN A 118 15.56 -6.35 -0.45
CA ASN A 118 15.93 -4.95 -0.65
C ASN A 118 15.29 -4.31 -1.90
N ASN A 119 14.48 -5.05 -2.65
CA ASN A 119 13.80 -4.49 -3.81
C ASN A 119 12.62 -3.60 -3.37
N GLU A 120 12.72 -2.30 -3.66
CA GLU A 120 11.69 -1.30 -3.31
C GLU A 120 10.28 -1.74 -3.75
N LEU A 121 10.15 -2.31 -4.95
CA LEU A 121 8.85 -2.77 -5.46
C LEU A 121 8.27 -3.92 -4.60
N VAL A 122 9.11 -4.89 -4.23
CA VAL A 122 8.69 -6.04 -3.39
C VAL A 122 8.28 -5.54 -2.00
N ILE A 123 9.08 -4.66 -1.41
CA ILE A 123 8.81 -4.06 -0.10
C ILE A 123 7.49 -3.28 -0.14
N LEU A 124 7.30 -2.40 -1.13
CA LEU A 124 6.08 -1.59 -1.25
C LEU A 124 4.84 -2.45 -1.48
N ARG A 125 4.91 -3.50 -2.30
CA ARG A 125 3.76 -4.41 -2.48
C ARG A 125 3.43 -5.17 -1.20
N ARG A 126 4.43 -5.61 -0.44
CA ARG A 126 4.24 -6.25 0.87
C ARG A 126 3.58 -5.29 1.85
N LYS A 127 4.06 -4.03 1.92
CA LYS A 127 3.47 -2.98 2.75
C LYS A 127 2.03 -2.66 2.34
N LEU A 128 1.76 -2.50 1.04
CA LEU A 128 0.41 -2.27 0.52
C LEU A 128 -0.52 -3.43 0.89
N ARG A 129 -0.10 -4.67 0.68
CA ARG A 129 -0.89 -5.86 1.06
C ARG A 129 -1.26 -5.82 2.54
N ALA A 130 -0.26 -5.67 3.41
CA ALA A 130 -0.47 -5.62 4.85
C ALA A 130 -1.41 -4.46 5.24
N PHE A 131 -1.25 -3.29 4.61
CA PHE A 131 -2.14 -2.15 4.82
C PHE A 131 -3.58 -2.46 4.40
N LEU A 132 -3.77 -3.04 3.21
CA LEU A 132 -5.09 -3.41 2.68
C LEU A 132 -5.78 -4.51 3.52
N GLU A 133 -5.03 -5.33 4.25
CA GLU A 133 -5.61 -6.35 5.14
C GLU A 133 -5.95 -5.78 6.53
N THR A 134 -5.11 -4.88 7.05
CA THR A 134 -5.17 -4.46 8.46
C THR A 134 -5.90 -3.13 8.69
N ASP A 135 -5.77 -2.17 7.77
CA ASP A 135 -6.29 -0.83 7.99
C ASP A 135 -7.82 -0.76 7.85
N LYS A 136 -8.47 0.06 8.68
CA LYS A 136 -9.94 0.17 8.74
C LYS A 136 -10.46 1.54 8.35
N TYR A 137 -9.59 2.50 8.06
CA TYR A 137 -9.96 3.89 7.90
C TYR A 137 -9.97 4.35 6.44
N TYR A 138 -9.54 3.50 5.49
CA TYR A 138 -9.72 3.76 4.06
C TYR A 138 -11.01 3.16 3.48
N THR A 139 -11.49 3.76 2.39
CA THR A 139 -12.70 3.31 1.70
C THR A 139 -12.42 2.20 0.67
N VAL A 140 -12.66 0.94 1.06
CA VAL A 140 -12.40 -0.27 0.25
C VAL A 140 -13.00 -0.17 -1.17
N LYS A 141 -14.25 0.31 -1.29
CA LYS A 141 -14.95 0.42 -2.58
C LYS A 141 -14.28 1.40 -3.53
N ASP A 142 -13.77 2.52 -3.02
CA ASP A 142 -13.17 3.55 -3.85
C ASP A 142 -11.74 3.20 -4.24
N THR A 143 -10.99 2.56 -3.35
CA THR A 143 -9.71 1.92 -3.69
C THR A 143 -9.88 0.86 -4.76
N LEU A 144 -10.93 0.03 -4.68
CA LEU A 144 -11.16 -1.02 -5.68
C LEU A 144 -11.44 -0.41 -7.06
N LYS A 145 -12.29 0.62 -7.16
CA LYS A 145 -12.53 1.33 -8.43
C LYS A 145 -11.26 1.90 -9.04
N LEU A 146 -10.31 2.34 -8.22
CA LEU A 146 -9.03 2.88 -8.68
C LEU A 146 -8.17 1.82 -9.36
N ILE A 147 -8.19 0.58 -8.86
CA ILE A 147 -7.32 -0.50 -9.34
C ILE A 147 -8.02 -1.53 -10.22
N GLU A 148 -9.34 -1.49 -10.37
CA GLU A 148 -10.17 -2.52 -11.03
C GLU A 148 -9.68 -2.89 -12.45
N LYS A 149 -9.15 -1.91 -13.18
CA LYS A 149 -8.66 -2.10 -14.56
C LYS A 149 -7.19 -2.49 -14.65
N ASP A 150 -6.46 -2.47 -13.54
CA ASP A 150 -5.02 -2.76 -13.52
C ASP A 150 -4.78 -4.26 -13.33
N GLU A 151 -4.43 -4.96 -14.40
CA GLU A 151 -4.11 -6.39 -14.33
C GLU A 151 -2.90 -6.69 -13.44
N VAL A 152 -1.97 -5.74 -13.32
CA VAL A 152 -0.75 -5.94 -12.52
C VAL A 152 -1.05 -5.99 -11.01
N LEU A 153 -2.14 -5.38 -10.56
CA LEU A 153 -2.56 -5.33 -9.14
C LEU A 153 -3.64 -6.36 -8.82
N ALA A 154 -3.70 -7.47 -9.56
CA ALA A 154 -4.74 -8.49 -9.40
C ALA A 154 -4.78 -9.09 -7.98
N ASP A 155 -3.64 -9.27 -7.32
CA ASP A 155 -3.62 -9.77 -5.95
C ASP A 155 -4.23 -8.77 -4.96
N GLU A 156 -3.86 -7.49 -5.09
CA GLU A 156 -4.44 -6.42 -4.28
C GLU A 156 -5.95 -6.25 -4.54
N GLN A 157 -6.42 -6.45 -5.79
CA GLN A 157 -7.84 -6.52 -6.12
C GLN A 157 -8.54 -7.65 -5.35
N ALA A 158 -7.98 -8.85 -5.35
CA ALA A 158 -8.57 -10.02 -4.70
C ALA A 158 -8.75 -9.79 -3.19
N ILE A 159 -7.78 -9.14 -2.54
CA ILE A 159 -7.87 -8.76 -1.12
C ILE A 159 -9.04 -7.79 -0.89
N LEU A 160 -9.17 -6.76 -1.73
CA LEU A 160 -10.27 -5.80 -1.62
C LEU A 160 -11.64 -6.45 -1.84
N TYR A 161 -11.76 -7.35 -2.84
CA TYR A 161 -12.98 -8.14 -3.06
C TYR A 161 -13.32 -9.01 -1.84
N GLY A 162 -12.31 -9.65 -1.22
CA GLY A 162 -12.45 -10.36 0.05
C GLY A 162 -13.05 -9.50 1.15
N ARG A 163 -12.51 -8.30 1.33
CA ARG A 163 -12.99 -7.34 2.33
C ARG A 163 -14.41 -6.82 2.08
N LEU A 164 -14.85 -6.83 0.83
CA LEU A 164 -16.24 -6.50 0.46
C LEU A 164 -17.21 -7.69 0.62
N GLY A 165 -16.72 -8.87 1.02
CA GLY A 165 -17.52 -10.10 1.07
C GLY A 165 -17.79 -10.72 -0.31
N GLN A 166 -17.14 -10.19 -1.36
CA GLN A 166 -17.23 -10.65 -2.75
C GLN A 166 -16.22 -11.77 -2.99
N HIS A 167 -16.42 -12.90 -2.31
CA HIS A 167 -15.46 -14.00 -2.31
C HIS A 167 -15.35 -14.71 -3.67
N LYS A 168 -16.42 -14.76 -4.46
CA LYS A 168 -16.39 -15.41 -5.78
C LYS A 168 -15.46 -14.68 -6.74
N GLU A 169 -15.50 -13.36 -6.72
CA GLU A 169 -14.64 -12.47 -7.51
C GLU A 169 -13.18 -12.60 -7.06
N ALA A 170 -12.94 -12.55 -5.75
CA ALA A 170 -11.60 -12.75 -5.18
C ALA A 170 -11.00 -14.10 -5.58
N LEU A 171 -11.77 -15.18 -5.43
CA LEU A 171 -11.35 -16.53 -5.81
C LEU A 171 -11.12 -16.63 -7.32
N SER A 172 -12.01 -16.08 -8.14
CA SER A 172 -11.81 -16.07 -9.59
C SER A 172 -10.51 -15.36 -10.00
N ILE A 173 -10.08 -14.33 -9.27
CA ILE A 173 -8.81 -13.66 -9.54
C ILE A 173 -7.64 -14.59 -9.18
N TYR A 174 -7.66 -15.20 -8.00
CA TYR A 174 -6.60 -16.13 -7.58
C TYR A 174 -6.50 -17.35 -8.49
N THR A 175 -7.63 -17.95 -8.89
CA THR A 175 -7.63 -19.17 -9.71
C THR A 175 -7.39 -18.90 -11.19
N ASN A 176 -8.03 -17.87 -11.76
CA ASN A 176 -8.06 -17.69 -13.22
C ASN A 176 -7.02 -16.67 -13.70
N LYS A 177 -6.77 -15.60 -12.95
CA LYS A 177 -5.81 -14.55 -13.36
C LYS A 177 -4.40 -14.83 -12.86
N LEU A 178 -4.26 -15.16 -11.58
CA LEU A 178 -2.96 -15.36 -10.94
C LEU A 178 -2.48 -16.81 -10.98
N VAL A 179 -3.41 -17.77 -11.09
CA VAL A 179 -3.14 -19.21 -10.99
C VAL A 179 -2.37 -19.55 -9.69
N ASP A 180 -2.68 -18.81 -8.61
CA ASP A 180 -2.10 -19.01 -7.27
C ASP A 180 -3.14 -19.69 -6.38
N PHE A 181 -3.18 -21.02 -6.49
CA PHE A 181 -4.07 -21.87 -5.70
C PHE A 181 -3.80 -21.79 -4.20
N ALA A 182 -2.54 -21.57 -3.81
CA ALA A 182 -2.16 -21.43 -2.40
C ALA A 182 -2.68 -20.11 -1.80
N ALA A 183 -2.69 -19.02 -2.57
CA ALA A 183 -3.35 -17.78 -2.16
C ALA A 183 -4.88 -17.95 -2.07
N ALA A 184 -5.50 -18.67 -3.01
CA ALA A 184 -6.94 -18.95 -2.98
C ALA A 184 -7.35 -19.72 -1.71
N GLU A 185 -6.56 -20.73 -1.32
CA GLU A 185 -6.79 -21.49 -0.09
C GLU A 185 -6.59 -20.63 1.17
N ARG A 186 -5.52 -19.83 1.23
CA ARG A 186 -5.30 -18.89 2.34
C ARG A 186 -6.45 -17.91 2.49
N HIS A 187 -6.98 -17.40 1.38
CA HIS A 187 -8.17 -16.53 1.40
C HIS A 187 -9.38 -17.25 2.01
N CYS A 188 -9.61 -18.51 1.64
CA CYS A 188 -10.69 -19.31 2.23
C CYS A 188 -10.49 -19.47 3.74
N LEU A 189 -9.28 -19.77 4.19
CA LEU A 189 -8.96 -19.93 5.61
C LEU A 189 -9.16 -18.65 6.42
N ILE A 190 -8.83 -17.49 5.85
CA ILE A 190 -8.99 -16.18 6.52
C ILE A 190 -10.46 -15.82 6.70
N TYR A 191 -11.28 -16.04 5.68
CA TYR A 191 -12.67 -15.56 5.66
C TYR A 191 -13.70 -16.62 6.07
N TYR A 192 -13.34 -17.90 6.15
CA TYR A 192 -14.28 -18.97 6.52
C TYR A 192 -14.86 -18.75 7.92
N ASN A 193 -16.19 -18.75 7.99
CA ASN A 193 -16.93 -18.68 9.25
C ASN A 193 -18.20 -19.51 9.11
N GLU A 194 -18.33 -20.54 9.95
CA GLU A 194 -19.47 -21.46 9.97
C GLU A 194 -20.80 -20.75 10.30
N ASN A 195 -20.75 -19.69 11.10
CA ASN A 195 -21.94 -18.97 11.55
C ASN A 195 -22.44 -17.91 10.54
N ASP A 196 -21.70 -17.68 9.46
CA ASP A 196 -22.05 -16.72 8.43
C ASP A 196 -22.44 -17.45 7.14
N LEU A 197 -23.66 -17.17 6.67
CA LEU A 197 -24.27 -17.80 5.50
C LEU A 197 -23.44 -17.63 4.21
N ASN A 198 -22.75 -16.49 4.07
CA ASN A 198 -21.90 -16.21 2.92
C ASN A 198 -20.52 -16.86 3.09
N ASN A 199 -19.97 -16.78 4.30
CA ASN A 199 -18.61 -17.23 4.56
C ASN A 199 -18.47 -18.75 4.74
N SER A 200 -19.52 -19.43 5.19
CA SER A 200 -19.59 -20.89 5.29
C SER A 200 -19.48 -21.57 3.92
N GLN A 201 -19.89 -20.89 2.84
CA GLN A 201 -19.85 -21.42 1.47
C GLN A 201 -18.55 -21.11 0.73
N ILE A 202 -17.56 -20.48 1.36
CA ILE A 202 -16.33 -20.06 0.66
C ILE A 202 -15.55 -21.24 0.09
N PHE A 203 -15.43 -22.35 0.83
CA PHE A 203 -14.78 -23.57 0.32
C PHE A 203 -15.57 -24.23 -0.82
N TYR A 204 -16.90 -24.14 -0.78
CA TYR A 204 -17.74 -24.59 -1.90
C TYR A 204 -17.50 -23.72 -3.14
N ASN A 205 -17.42 -22.39 -2.98
CA ASN A 205 -17.08 -21.48 -4.08
C ASN A 205 -15.69 -21.77 -4.66
N LEU A 206 -14.69 -22.09 -3.83
CA LEU A 206 -13.36 -22.50 -4.28
C LEU A 206 -13.43 -23.78 -5.13
N PHE A 207 -14.14 -24.79 -4.65
CA PHE A 207 -14.34 -26.03 -5.38
C PHE A 207 -15.01 -25.78 -6.75
N CYS A 208 -16.06 -24.95 -6.79
CA CYS A 208 -16.70 -24.58 -8.05
C CYS A 208 -15.73 -23.86 -9.01
N SER A 209 -14.88 -22.96 -8.51
CA SER A 209 -13.86 -22.29 -9.32
C SER A 209 -12.86 -23.28 -9.93
N TYR A 210 -12.45 -24.32 -9.19
CA TYR A 210 -11.55 -25.36 -9.71
C TYR A 210 -12.22 -26.27 -10.74
N VAL A 211 -13.49 -26.63 -10.53
CA VAL A 211 -14.23 -27.47 -11.48
C VAL A 211 -14.49 -26.75 -12.80
N CYS A 212 -14.74 -25.44 -12.77
CA CYS A 212 -14.86 -24.62 -13.99
C CYS A 212 -13.55 -24.53 -14.80
N TRP A 213 -12.39 -24.79 -14.18
CA TRP A 213 -11.09 -24.83 -14.87
C TRP A 213 -10.85 -26.14 -15.63
N TRP A 214 -11.50 -27.23 -15.24
CA TRP A 214 -11.35 -28.58 -15.82
C TRP A 214 -12.25 -28.85 -17.04
N ARG A 215 -13.02 -27.86 -17.51
CA ARG A 215 -13.86 -27.93 -18.72
C ARG A 215 -13.29 -27.03 -19.80
#